data_AF-A0A5C7VTZ2-F1
#
_entry.id   AF-A0A5C7VTZ2-F1
#
_cell.length_a   1.000
_cell.length_b   1.000
_cell.length_c   1.000
_cell.angle_alpha   90.00
_cell.angle_beta   90.00
_cell.angle_gamma   90.00
#
_symmetry.space_group_name_H-M   'P 1'
#
loop_
_entity.id
_entity.type
_entity.pdbx_description
1 polymer ?
#
loop_
_entity_poly.entity_id
_entity_poly.type
_entity_poly.pdbx_seq_one_letter_code
_entity_poly.pdbx_strand_id
1 'polypeptide(L)'
;MEIIVVLLLALGGLLWLGLITIALGAYYLLGRLILKSIRQAFLRLGTAQITAYEIQTPDLEEGDAEDARPTIRLELDCERHGQYFRLNLGPVTCQELFAALDQPVHRAACWMTSEDWKLLLHERRITIACDPQRAEALLTSQVSAKREMLIAAVIALATIIALALLQT
;
A
#
# COMPACT_ATOMS: atom_id res chain seq x y z
N MET A 1 20.15 39.65 -39.33
CA MET A 1 20.77 39.24 -38.05
C MET A 1 19.76 39.36 -36.90
N GLU A 2 19.05 40.49 -36.77
CA GLU A 2 18.05 40.74 -35.72
C GLU A 2 16.89 39.72 -35.68
N ILE A 3 16.35 39.34 -36.83
CA ILE A 3 15.23 38.36 -36.90
C ILE A 3 15.64 37.00 -36.31
N ILE A 4 16.88 36.56 -36.54
CA ILE A 4 17.41 35.29 -36.01
C ILE A 4 17.57 35.37 -34.49
N VAL A 5 18.02 36.52 -33.98
CA VAL A 5 18.18 36.75 -32.53
C VAL A 5 16.82 36.78 -31.83
N VAL A 6 15.83 37.46 -32.41
CA VAL A 6 14.45 37.49 -31.89
C VAL A 6 13.82 36.10 -31.89
N LEU A 7 14.01 35.33 -32.96
CA LEU A 7 13.51 33.96 -33.06
C LEU A 7 14.13 33.05 -32.00
N LEU A 8 15.45 33.16 -31.76
CA LEU A 8 16.16 32.41 -30.72
C LEU A 8 15.68 32.77 -29.31
N LEU A 9 15.44 34.05 -29.03
CA LEU A 9 14.89 34.50 -27.74
C LEU A 9 13.46 33.97 -27.53
N ALA A 10 12.63 34.00 -28.57
CA ALA A 10 11.27 33.48 -28.52
C ALA A 10 11.26 31.95 -28.30
N LEU A 11 12.09 31.21 -29.03
CA LEU A 11 12.27 29.76 -28.86
C LEU A 11 12.80 29.43 -27.47
N GLY A 12 13.82 30.16 -27.00
CA GLY A 12 14.39 29.99 -25.67
C GLY A 12 13.35 30.22 -24.56
N GLY A 13 12.53 31.27 -24.68
CA GLY A 13 11.44 31.56 -23.75
C GLY A 13 10.36 30.49 -23.74
N LEU A 14 9.96 29.98 -24.91
CA LEU A 14 9.01 28.86 -25.04
C LEU A 14 9.57 27.57 -24.42
N LEU A 15 10.86 27.28 -24.62
CA LEU A 15 11.53 26.12 -24.03
C LEU A 15 11.59 26.23 -22.51
N TRP A 16 11.86 27.43 -22.00
CA TRP A 16 11.85 27.73 -20.57
C TRP A 16 10.45 27.54 -19.94
N LEU A 17 9.41 28.06 -20.59
CA LEU A 17 8.02 27.85 -20.17
C LEU A 17 7.65 26.37 -20.22
N GLY A 18 8.07 25.65 -21.27
CA GLY A 18 7.91 24.20 -21.37
C GLY A 18 8.52 23.46 -20.17
N LEU A 19 9.77 23.76 -19.82
CA LEU A 19 10.44 23.17 -18.67
C LEU A 19 9.72 23.47 -17.35
N ILE A 20 9.26 24.71 -17.16
CA ILE A 20 8.49 25.10 -15.96
C ILE A 20 7.19 24.29 -15.87
N THR A 21 6.45 24.16 -16.97
CA THR A 21 5.18 23.40 -16.96
C THR A 21 5.40 21.91 -16.68
N ILE A 22 6.46 21.31 -17.22
CA ILE A 22 6.84 19.92 -16.94
C ILE A 22 7.22 19.75 -15.46
N ALA A 23 8.03 20.66 -14.92
CA ALA A 23 8.42 20.64 -13.51
C ALA A 23 7.22 20.78 -12.57
N LEU A 24 6.29 21.69 -12.87
CA LEU A 24 5.03 21.86 -12.14
C LEU A 24 4.15 20.60 -12.22
N GLY A 25 4.03 20.00 -13.40
CA GLY A 25 3.29 18.76 -13.60
C GLY A 25 3.86 17.59 -12.78
N ALA A 26 5.19 17.46 -12.78
CA ALA A 26 5.89 16.47 -11.97
C ALA A 26 5.66 16.70 -10.46
N TYR A 27 5.77 17.94 -9.99
CA TYR A 27 5.51 18.29 -8.59
C TYR A 27 4.07 18.00 -8.16
N TYR A 28 3.10 18.32 -9.02
CA TYR A 28 1.69 18.03 -8.76
C TYR A 28 1.42 16.53 -8.64
N LEU A 29 1.98 15.73 -9.57
CA LEU A 29 1.87 14.27 -9.52
C LEU A 29 2.52 13.71 -8.25
N LEU A 30 3.70 14.22 -7.89
CA LEU A 30 4.40 13.83 -6.67
C LEU A 30 3.55 14.12 -5.43
N GLY A 31 2.99 15.33 -5.32
CA GLY A 31 2.09 15.72 -4.24
C GLY A 31 0.85 14.84 -4.17
N ARG A 32 0.25 14.49 -5.32
CA ARG A 32 -0.91 13.57 -5.38
C ARG A 32 -0.56 12.17 -4.90
N LEU A 33 0.62 11.65 -5.24
CA LEU A 33 1.09 10.34 -4.79
C LEU A 33 1.38 10.33 -3.29
N ILE A 34 2.03 11.38 -2.78
CA ILE A 34 2.28 11.56 -1.34
C ILE A 34 0.95 11.63 -0.58
N LEU A 35 -0.01 12.43 -1.06
CA LEU A 35 -1.32 12.55 -0.43
C LEU A 35 -2.07 11.21 -0.40
N LYS A 36 -1.98 10.40 -1.47
CA LYS A 36 -2.53 9.04 -1.49
C LYS A 36 -1.86 8.16 -0.44
N SER A 37 -0.53 8.20 -0.34
CA SER A 37 0.25 7.42 0.63
C SER A 37 -0.10 7.80 2.07
N ILE A 38 -0.16 9.10 2.37
CA ILE A 38 -0.56 9.61 3.69
C ILE A 38 -2.00 9.19 4.01
N ARG A 39 -2.94 9.35 3.07
CA ARG A 39 -4.33 8.95 3.29
C ARG A 39 -4.45 7.44 3.59
N GLN A 40 -3.64 6.61 2.92
CA GLN A 40 -3.56 5.17 3.21
C GLN A 40 -2.96 4.86 4.59
N ALA A 41 -1.90 5.57 4.98
CA ALA A 41 -1.26 5.39 6.29
C ALA A 41 -2.14 5.89 7.46
N PHE A 42 -3.08 6.79 7.19
CA PHE A 42 -4.05 7.30 8.16
C PHE A 42 -5.45 6.67 8.03
N LEU A 43 -5.57 5.55 7.31
CA LEU A 43 -6.81 4.77 7.33
C LEU A 43 -7.10 4.36 8.77
N ARG A 44 -8.32 4.65 9.23
CA ARG A 44 -8.76 4.23 10.56
C ARG A 44 -8.85 2.71 10.58
N LEU A 45 -8.30 2.13 11.64
CA LEU A 45 -8.49 0.72 11.93
C LEU A 45 -9.99 0.47 12.18
N GLY A 46 -10.50 -0.55 11.51
CA GLY A 46 -11.83 -1.11 11.73
C GLY A 46 -11.72 -2.60 11.96
N THR A 47 -12.84 -3.19 12.37
CA THR A 47 -13.01 -4.65 12.39
C THR A 47 -13.76 -5.05 11.13
N ALA A 48 -13.25 -6.03 10.40
CA ALA A 48 -13.98 -6.62 9.28
C ALA A 48 -14.20 -8.11 9.50
N GLN A 49 -15.36 -8.59 9.07
CA GLN A 49 -15.73 -10.00 9.14
C GLN A 49 -15.34 -10.69 7.84
N ILE A 50 -14.71 -11.86 7.95
CA ILE A 50 -14.35 -12.66 6.78
C ILE A 50 -15.62 -13.29 6.20
N THR A 51 -15.91 -13.00 4.93
CA THR A 51 -17.09 -13.50 4.22
C THR A 51 -16.73 -14.58 3.19
N ALA A 52 -15.60 -14.43 2.50
CA ALA A 52 -15.06 -15.45 1.63
C ALA A 52 -13.52 -15.45 1.68
N TYR A 53 -12.92 -16.56 1.23
CA TYR A 53 -11.47 -16.71 1.16
C TYR A 53 -11.09 -17.55 -0.05
N GLU A 54 -9.99 -17.20 -0.70
CA GLU A 54 -9.38 -17.92 -1.81
C GLU A 54 -7.93 -18.20 -1.44
N ILE A 55 -7.53 -19.47 -1.44
CA ILE A 55 -6.17 -19.90 -1.10
C ILE A 55 -5.51 -20.39 -2.37
N GLN A 56 -4.46 -19.69 -2.80
CA GLN A 56 -3.63 -20.09 -3.93
C GLN A 56 -2.40 -20.82 -3.40
N THR A 57 -2.39 -22.15 -3.57
CA THR A 57 -1.21 -22.97 -3.33
C THR A 57 -0.31 -22.92 -4.56
N PRO A 58 0.96 -22.47 -4.44
CA PRO A 58 1.89 -22.46 -5.57
C PRO A 58 2.13 -23.89 -6.08
N ASP A 59 2.23 -24.04 -7.40
CA ASP A 59 2.60 -25.30 -8.03
C ASP A 59 4.10 -25.54 -7.80
N LEU A 60 4.41 -26.61 -7.08
CA LEU A 60 5.74 -26.91 -6.60
C LEU A 60 6.47 -27.75 -7.65
N GLU A 61 7.10 -27.10 -8.64
CA GLU A 61 8.19 -27.75 -9.37
C GLU A 61 9.42 -27.88 -8.44
N GLU A 62 10.15 -28.98 -8.60
CA GLU A 62 10.98 -29.69 -7.62
C GLU A 62 12.23 -28.96 -7.07
N GLY A 63 12.31 -27.64 -7.23
CA GLY A 63 13.42 -26.78 -6.76
C GLY A 63 13.04 -25.62 -5.83
N ASP A 64 11.78 -25.16 -5.84
CA ASP A 64 11.36 -23.92 -5.13
C ASP A 64 10.57 -24.19 -3.82
N ALA A 65 10.57 -25.45 -3.35
CA ALA A 65 9.70 -25.91 -2.29
C ALA A 65 9.99 -25.34 -0.88
N GLU A 66 11.17 -24.76 -0.65
CA GLU A 66 11.49 -24.15 0.65
C GLU A 66 10.82 -22.78 0.86
N ASP A 67 10.46 -22.05 -0.20
CA ASP A 67 9.90 -20.69 -0.13
C ASP A 67 8.49 -20.53 -0.70
N ALA A 68 7.96 -21.55 -1.37
CA ALA A 68 6.64 -21.53 -1.99
C ALA A 68 5.50 -21.65 -0.96
N ARG A 69 5.18 -20.54 -0.28
CA ARG A 69 4.06 -20.46 0.69
C ARG A 69 2.74 -20.13 -0.02
N PRO A 70 1.60 -20.65 0.48
CA PRO A 70 0.30 -20.32 -0.08
C PRO A 70 0.00 -18.83 0.12
N THR A 71 -0.57 -18.24 -0.93
CA THR A 71 -1.01 -16.86 -0.95
C THR A 71 -2.52 -16.85 -0.70
N ILE A 72 -2.98 -16.09 0.29
CA ILE A 72 -4.39 -16.05 0.68
C ILE A 72 -5.00 -14.72 0.24
N ARG A 73 -6.17 -14.76 -0.39
CA ARG A 73 -7.01 -13.59 -0.65
C ARG A 73 -8.27 -13.71 0.17
N LEU A 74 -8.68 -12.63 0.82
CA LEU A 74 -9.84 -12.62 1.72
C LEU A 74 -10.85 -11.59 1.24
N GLU A 75 -12.10 -11.99 1.13
CA GLU A 75 -13.22 -11.05 1.00
C GLU A 75 -13.75 -10.75 2.39
N LEU A 76 -13.75 -9.47 2.73
CA LEU A 76 -14.06 -8.97 4.05
C LEU A 76 -15.26 -8.05 3.96
N ASP A 77 -16.18 -8.15 4.92
CA ASP A 77 -17.23 -7.16 5.10
C ASP A 77 -16.83 -6.24 6.25
N CYS A 78 -16.53 -4.98 5.91
CA CYS A 78 -16.15 -3.97 6.89
C CYS A 78 -17.37 -3.17 7.32
N GLU A 79 -17.66 -3.18 8.62
CA GLU A 79 -18.71 -2.36 9.21
C GLU A 79 -18.15 -0.97 9.57
N ARG A 80 -18.71 0.08 8.96
CA ARG A 80 -18.33 1.46 9.24
C ARG A 80 -19.57 2.35 9.33
N HIS A 81 -19.82 2.92 10.52
CA HIS A 81 -20.99 3.77 10.79
C HIS A 81 -22.33 3.13 10.35
N GLY A 82 -22.50 1.82 10.55
CA GLY A 82 -23.71 1.09 10.15
C GLY A 82 -23.83 0.80 8.65
N GLN A 83 -22.79 1.10 7.85
CA GLN A 83 -22.69 0.69 6.45
C GLN A 83 -21.72 -0.48 6.32
N TYR A 84 -22.14 -1.48 5.55
CA TYR A 84 -21.37 -2.68 5.22
C TYR A 84 -20.72 -2.51 3.85
N PHE A 85 -19.42 -2.74 3.79
CA PHE A 85 -18.64 -2.64 2.55
C PHE A 85 -17.88 -3.95 2.33
N ARG A 86 -18.11 -4.59 1.19
CA ARG A 86 -17.25 -5.69 0.74
C ARG A 86 -15.93 -5.15 0.25
N LEU A 87 -14.85 -5.63 0.84
CA LEU A 87 -13.48 -5.26 0.55
C LEU A 87 -12.67 -6.52 0.26
N ASN A 88 -11.74 -6.40 -0.68
CA ASN A 88 -10.78 -7.46 -0.94
C ASN A 88 -9.48 -7.15 -0.19
N LEU A 89 -9.05 -8.07 0.66
CA LEU A 89 -7.68 -8.12 1.13
C LEU A 89 -6.88 -8.84 0.05
N GLY A 90 -5.93 -8.11 -0.54
CA GLY A 90 -5.04 -8.61 -1.59
C GLY A 90 -4.22 -9.84 -1.16
N PRO A 91 -3.35 -10.37 -2.03
CA PRO A 91 -2.55 -11.54 -1.72
C PRO A 91 -1.72 -11.29 -0.45
N VAL A 92 -2.08 -11.96 0.64
CA VAL A 92 -1.36 -11.91 1.92
C VAL A 92 -0.69 -13.24 2.16
N THR A 93 0.51 -13.18 2.73
CA THR A 93 1.21 -14.39 3.17
C THR A 93 0.50 -14.97 4.39
N CYS A 94 0.57 -16.29 4.56
CA CYS A 94 0.04 -16.95 5.76
C CYS A 94 0.58 -16.31 7.06
N GLN A 95 1.86 -15.94 7.10
CA GLN A 95 2.47 -15.32 8.28
C GLN A 95 1.83 -13.97 8.63
N GLU A 96 1.57 -13.14 7.63
CA GLU A 96 0.88 -11.86 7.81
C GLU A 96 -0.57 -12.06 8.27
N LEU A 97 -1.26 -13.06 7.73
CA LEU A 97 -2.63 -13.37 8.13
C LEU A 97 -2.73 -13.88 9.58
N PHE A 98 -1.85 -14.79 10.00
CA PHE A 98 -1.82 -15.29 11.37
C PHE A 98 -1.50 -14.20 12.38
N ALA A 99 -0.57 -13.30 12.04
CA ALA A 99 -0.29 -12.12 12.85
C ALA A 99 -1.52 -11.20 12.97
N ALA A 100 -2.30 -11.04 11.88
CA ALA A 100 -3.53 -10.25 11.90
C ALA A 100 -4.69 -10.91 12.66
N LEU A 101 -4.68 -12.25 12.77
CA LEU A 101 -5.63 -13.05 13.52
C LEU A 101 -5.28 -13.16 15.02
N ASP A 102 -4.18 -12.55 15.45
CA ASP A 102 -3.63 -12.68 16.81
C ASP A 102 -3.43 -14.16 17.19
N GLN A 103 -2.98 -14.97 16.23
CA GLN A 103 -2.69 -16.39 16.40
C GLN A 103 -1.19 -16.64 16.34
N PRO A 104 -0.66 -17.60 17.11
CA PRO A 104 0.74 -17.97 17.04
C PRO A 104 1.08 -18.47 15.63
N VAL A 105 2.08 -17.86 15.00
CA VAL A 105 2.54 -18.26 13.67
C VAL A 105 3.28 -19.59 13.81
N HIS A 106 2.63 -20.68 13.43
CA HIS A 106 3.27 -21.97 13.26
C HIS A 106 3.51 -22.22 11.77
N ARG A 107 4.76 -22.46 11.35
CA ARG A 107 5.09 -22.69 9.93
C ARG A 107 4.32 -23.87 9.33
N ALA A 108 4.02 -24.89 10.14
CA ALA A 108 3.18 -26.02 9.75
C ALA A 108 1.70 -25.64 9.56
N ALA A 109 1.20 -24.61 10.26
CA ALA A 109 -0.18 -24.16 10.13
C ALA A 109 -0.46 -23.54 8.75
N CYS A 110 0.57 -23.08 8.04
CA CYS A 110 0.38 -22.56 6.68
C CYS A 110 0.01 -23.62 5.64
N TRP A 111 0.19 -24.90 5.94
CA TRP A 111 -0.13 -26.03 5.06
C TRP A 111 -1.38 -26.80 5.52
N MET A 112 -2.25 -26.16 6.29
CA MET A 112 -3.49 -26.79 6.77
C MET A 112 -4.48 -27.06 5.64
N THR A 113 -5.39 -28.01 5.86
CA THR A 113 -6.35 -28.42 4.84
C THR A 113 -7.38 -27.32 4.57
N SER A 114 -8.11 -27.41 3.46
CA SER A 114 -9.17 -26.47 3.11
C SER A 114 -10.29 -26.42 4.17
N GLU A 115 -10.55 -27.53 4.87
CA GLU A 115 -11.50 -27.61 5.98
C GLU A 115 -10.98 -26.90 7.24
N ASP A 116 -9.71 -27.07 7.58
CA ASP A 116 -9.07 -26.39 8.70
C ASP A 116 -9.07 -24.86 8.49
N TRP A 117 -8.77 -24.43 7.26
CA TRP A 117 -8.88 -23.03 6.86
C TRP A 117 -10.30 -22.51 7.01
N LYS A 118 -11.31 -23.31 6.64
CA LYS A 118 -12.71 -22.96 6.83
C LYS A 118 -13.01 -22.73 8.30
N LEU A 119 -12.63 -23.67 9.18
CA LEU A 119 -12.86 -23.55 10.63
C LEU A 119 -12.15 -22.33 11.23
N LEU A 120 -10.95 -22.01 10.76
CA LEU A 120 -10.15 -20.92 11.29
C LEU A 120 -10.62 -19.53 10.84
N LEU A 121 -11.12 -19.41 9.60
CA LEU A 121 -11.50 -18.14 8.99
C LEU A 121 -13.01 -17.86 9.03
N HIS A 122 -13.85 -18.89 9.15
CA HIS A 122 -15.31 -18.72 9.10
C HIS A 122 -15.81 -17.82 10.22
N GLU A 123 -16.53 -16.77 9.84
CA GLU A 123 -17.09 -15.73 10.72
C GLU A 123 -16.07 -15.00 11.61
N ARG A 124 -14.78 -15.15 11.33
CA ARG A 124 -13.74 -14.53 12.15
C ARG A 124 -13.66 -13.04 11.84
N ARG A 125 -13.44 -12.25 12.89
CA ARG A 125 -13.21 -10.81 12.80
C ARG A 125 -11.72 -10.53 12.87
N ILE A 126 -11.22 -9.78 11.90
CA ILE A 126 -9.84 -9.30 11.89
C ILE A 126 -9.81 -7.78 11.99
N THR A 127 -8.77 -7.26 12.64
CA THR A 127 -8.51 -5.83 12.66
C THR A 127 -7.78 -5.45 11.37
N ILE A 128 -8.41 -4.61 10.56
CA ILE A 128 -7.87 -4.16 9.28
C ILE A 128 -8.12 -2.67 9.09
N ALA A 129 -7.33 -2.06 8.23
CA ALA A 129 -7.61 -0.72 7.76
C ALA A 129 -8.50 -0.80 6.51
N CYS A 130 -9.72 -0.27 6.61
CA CYS A 130 -10.70 -0.29 5.53
C CYS A 130 -10.59 0.97 4.66
N ASP A 131 -10.32 0.81 3.35
CA ASP A 131 -10.38 1.89 2.37
C ASP A 131 -11.65 1.80 1.50
N PRO A 132 -12.74 2.49 1.87
CA PRO A 132 -14.00 2.42 1.11
C PRO A 132 -13.89 3.04 -0.28
N GLN A 133 -12.88 3.88 -0.57
CA GLN A 133 -12.73 4.48 -1.90
C GLN A 133 -12.13 3.51 -2.92
N ARG A 134 -11.42 2.48 -2.46
CA ARG A 134 -10.73 1.51 -3.34
C ARG A 134 -11.34 0.13 -3.32
N ALA A 135 -12.31 -0.14 -2.45
CA ALA A 135 -12.80 -1.48 -2.18
C ALA A 135 -11.67 -2.46 -1.76
N GLU A 136 -10.59 -1.91 -1.19
CA GLU A 136 -9.40 -2.63 -0.75
C GLU A 136 -9.30 -2.58 0.77
N ALA A 137 -8.93 -3.70 1.37
CA ALA A 137 -8.51 -3.77 2.75
C ALA A 137 -6.99 -3.80 2.83
N LEU A 138 -6.43 -3.23 3.91
CA LEU A 138 -5.01 -3.34 4.22
C LEU A 138 -4.84 -3.90 5.63
N LEU A 139 -3.88 -4.81 5.80
CA LEU A 139 -3.50 -5.31 7.12
C LEU A 139 -2.90 -4.17 7.96
N THR A 140 -3.15 -4.20 9.27
CA THR A 140 -2.60 -3.24 10.22
C THR A 140 -1.07 -3.17 10.19
N SER A 141 -0.41 -4.32 9.98
CA SER A 141 1.04 -4.42 9.79
C SER A 141 1.53 -3.71 8.51
N GLN A 142 0.75 -3.78 7.42
CA GLN A 142 1.09 -3.07 6.18
C GLN A 142 0.87 -1.56 6.33
N VAL A 143 -0.14 -1.14 7.09
CA VAL A 143 -0.37 0.28 7.41
C VAL A 143 0.72 0.82 8.34
N SER A 144 1.14 0.06 9.35
CA SER A 144 2.23 0.48 10.25
C SER A 144 3.55 0.59 9.49
N ALA A 145 3.90 -0.37 8.65
CA ALA A 145 5.10 -0.32 7.82
C ALA A 145 5.09 0.89 6.86
N LYS A 146 3.96 1.18 6.20
CA LYS A 146 3.82 2.40 5.38
C LYS A 146 3.94 3.68 6.19
N ARG A 147 3.39 3.69 7.41
CA ARG A 147 3.47 4.85 8.32
C ARG A 147 4.91 5.09 8.76
N GLU A 148 5.67 4.05 9.09
CA GLU A 148 7.09 4.15 9.44
C GLU A 148 7.92 4.67 8.27
N MET A 149 7.71 4.17 7.05
CA MET A 149 8.36 4.72 5.86
C MET A 149 8.04 6.19 5.63
N LEU A 150 6.79 6.61 5.82
CA LEU A 150 6.40 8.02 5.69
C LEU A 150 7.06 8.89 6.76
N ILE A 151 7.11 8.43 8.01
CA ILE A 151 7.80 9.14 9.09
C ILE A 151 9.28 9.28 8.77
N ALA A 152 9.94 8.19 8.36
CA ALA A 152 11.35 8.20 7.97
C ALA A 152 11.60 9.16 6.79
N ALA A 153 10.71 9.18 5.79
CA ALA A 153 10.81 10.09 4.66
C ALA A 153 10.66 11.56 5.07
N VAL A 154 9.73 11.88 5.98
CA VAL A 154 9.56 13.25 6.52
C VAL A 154 10.80 13.67 7.32
N ILE A 155 11.34 12.78 8.15
CA ILE A 155 12.56 13.02 8.91
C ILE A 155 13.74 13.28 7.96
N ALA A 156 13.92 12.43 6.94
CA ALA A 156 14.98 12.59 5.94
C ALA A 156 14.83 13.90 5.14
N LEU A 157 13.60 14.29 4.79
CA LEU A 157 13.37 15.57 4.13
C LEU A 157 13.72 16.75 5.05
N ALA A 158 13.32 16.69 6.31
CA ALA A 158 13.60 17.72 7.30
C ALA A 158 15.11 17.86 7.57
N THR A 159 15.86 16.74 7.63
CA THR A 159 17.32 16.79 7.78
C THR A 159 18.00 17.37 6.56
N ILE A 160 17.59 17.00 5.34
CA ILE A 160 18.12 17.58 4.10
C ILE A 160 17.87 19.10 4.06
N ILE A 161 16.65 19.54 4.41
CA ILE A 161 16.32 20.98 4.46
C ILE A 161 17.15 21.71 5.50
N ALA A 162 17.31 21.13 6.70
CA ALA A 162 18.14 21.71 7.75
C ALA A 162 19.62 21.83 7.31
N LEU A 163 20.16 20.79 6.67
CA LEU A 163 21.51 20.80 6.08
C LEU A 163 21.65 21.88 5.00
N ALA A 164 20.66 22.03 4.12
CA ALA A 164 20.67 23.07 3.08
C ALA A 164 20.63 24.48 3.68
N LEU A 165 19.83 24.70 4.73
CA LEU A 165 19.76 25.99 5.44
C LEU A 165 21.02 26.30 6.26
N LEU A 166 21.75 25.29 6.72
CA LEU A 166 23.04 25.46 7.40
C LEU A 166 24.19 25.74 6.40
N GLN A 167 24.00 25.43 5.12
CA GLN A 167 24.97 25.66 4.05
C GLN A 167 24.79 27.02 3.34
N THR A 168 23.72 27.76 3.63
CA THR A 168 23.47 29.14 3.20
C THR A 168 23.86 30.14 4.27
#